data_AF-A0ABD6NXZ4-F1
#
_entry.id   AF-A0ABD6NXZ4-F1
#
_cell.length_a   1.000
_cell.length_b   1.000
_cell.length_c   1.000
_cell.angle_alpha   90.00
_cell.angle_beta   90.00
_cell.angle_gamma   90.00
#
_symmetry.space_group_name_H-M   'P 1'
#
loop_
_entity.id
_entity.type
_entity.pdbx_description
1 polymer ?
#
loop_
_entity_poly.entity_id
_entity_poly.type
_entity_poly.pdbx_seq_one_letter_code
_entity_poly.pdbx_strand_id
1 'polypeptide(L)'
;MFESARLSDDHTLEGFDCGKESLNTWLIAHARRADSSGVAHVYVWTPLGEQKVSAYFAICPTEVVRNDDGISGSMAGGYSRIPGYLIARLAIDTSLRGQGYGEQLLLDALGKAVAASEIGGGRLIVVDAIDDE
;
A
#
# COMPACT_ATOMS: atom_id res chain seq x y z
N MET A 1 11.33 6.79 -15.63
CA MET A 1 10.94 5.36 -15.46
C MET A 1 11.31 4.98 -14.04
N PHE A 2 10.40 4.29 -13.33
CA PHE A 2 10.58 3.91 -11.94
C PHE A 2 10.76 2.40 -11.83
N GLU A 3 11.55 1.98 -10.86
CA GLU A 3 11.64 0.59 -10.40
C GLU A 3 10.76 0.42 -9.15
N SER A 4 10.02 -0.69 -9.09
CA SER A 4 9.24 -1.07 -7.90
C SER A 4 9.92 -2.22 -7.17
N ALA A 5 10.32 -1.98 -5.92
CA ALA A 5 11.02 -2.94 -5.09
C ALA A 5 10.51 -2.94 -3.65
N ARG A 6 10.74 -4.06 -2.94
CA ARG A 6 10.47 -4.13 -1.49
C ARG A 6 11.46 -3.20 -0.77
N LEU A 7 10.97 -2.49 0.24
CA LEU A 7 11.78 -1.55 1.02
C LEU A 7 12.98 -2.26 1.67
N SER A 8 14.19 -1.80 1.36
CA SER A 8 15.45 -2.17 2.00
C SER A 8 16.13 -0.97 2.66
N ASP A 9 17.28 -1.23 3.31
CA ASP A 9 18.09 -0.19 3.93
C ASP A 9 18.79 0.75 2.92
N ASP A 10 18.94 0.31 1.67
CA ASP A 10 19.58 1.07 0.61
C ASP A 10 18.73 2.26 0.13
N HIS A 11 17.41 2.22 0.35
CA HIS A 11 16.51 3.28 -0.07
C HIS A 11 16.60 4.51 0.87
N THR A 12 16.74 5.68 0.25
CA THR A 12 16.72 6.99 0.92
C THR A 12 15.28 7.47 1.08
N LEU A 13 14.83 7.60 2.33
CA LEU A 13 13.46 8.02 2.67
C LEU A 13 13.38 9.51 3.03
N GLU A 14 14.51 10.09 3.41
CA GLU A 14 14.61 11.48 3.83
C GLU A 14 14.26 12.43 2.68
N GLY A 15 13.43 13.43 3.00
CA GLY A 15 12.96 14.41 2.03
C GLY A 15 11.84 13.92 1.12
N PHE A 16 11.24 12.75 1.39
CA PHE A 16 9.95 12.38 0.80
C PHE A 16 8.85 13.29 1.33
N ASP A 17 8.07 13.87 0.42
CA ASP A 17 6.91 14.67 0.80
C ASP A 17 5.73 14.44 -0.16
N CYS A 18 4.72 13.72 0.31
CA CYS A 18 3.46 13.52 -0.40
C CYS A 18 2.38 14.52 0.03
N GLY A 19 2.70 15.61 0.73
CA GLY A 19 1.76 16.64 1.21
C GLY A 19 0.84 16.18 2.35
N LYS A 20 1.06 14.99 2.92
CA LYS A 20 0.31 14.44 4.06
C LYS A 20 1.32 14.03 5.14
N GLU A 21 1.43 14.83 6.19
CA GLU A 21 2.46 14.66 7.23
C GLU A 21 2.43 13.28 7.89
N SER A 22 1.25 12.70 8.10
CA SER A 22 1.07 11.36 8.67
C SER A 22 1.68 10.26 7.78
N LEU A 23 1.58 10.38 6.46
CA LEU A 23 2.18 9.44 5.50
C LEU A 23 3.69 9.65 5.39
N ASN A 24 4.16 10.90 5.37
CA ASN A 24 5.60 11.20 5.34
C ASN A 24 6.30 10.67 6.60
N THR A 25 5.74 10.99 7.77
CA THR A 25 6.29 10.59 9.08
C THR A 25 6.30 9.07 9.23
N TRP A 26 5.23 8.39 8.81
CA TRP A 26 5.18 6.94 8.91
C TRP A 26 6.22 6.26 8.03
N LEU A 27 6.43 6.75 6.80
CA LEU A 27 7.46 6.21 5.91
C LEU A 27 8.83 6.24 6.59
N ILE A 28 9.22 7.40 7.12
CA ILE A 28 10.54 7.62 7.70
C ILE A 28 10.69 6.88 9.04
N ALA A 29 9.69 6.95 9.92
CA ALA A 29 9.81 6.48 11.30
C ALA A 29 9.43 5.00 11.50
N HIS A 30 8.59 4.42 10.62
CA HIS A 30 7.91 3.16 10.91
C HIS A 30 7.96 2.12 9.78
N ALA A 31 8.09 2.52 8.51
CA ALA A 31 7.96 1.60 7.38
C ALA A 31 8.95 0.42 7.43
N ARG A 32 10.23 0.68 7.71
CA ARG A 32 11.26 -0.38 7.80
C ARG A 32 10.94 -1.41 8.90
N ARG A 33 10.42 -0.93 10.04
CA ARG A 33 10.00 -1.82 11.13
C ARG A 33 8.74 -2.61 10.77
N ALA A 34 7.77 -1.97 10.13
CA ALA A 34 6.56 -2.65 9.68
C ALA A 34 6.88 -3.77 8.69
N ASP A 35 7.80 -3.53 7.74
CA ASP A 35 8.26 -4.53 6.76
C ASP A 35 9.05 -5.67 7.39
N SER A 36 10.06 -5.35 8.19
CA SER A 36 10.92 -6.37 8.83
C SER A 36 10.19 -7.22 9.87
N SER A 37 9.18 -6.67 10.54
CA SER A 37 8.34 -7.43 11.48
C SER A 37 7.20 -8.22 10.83
N GLY A 38 6.94 -8.02 9.54
CA GLY A 38 5.86 -8.68 8.81
C GLY A 38 4.46 -8.12 9.09
N VAL A 39 4.35 -6.99 9.79
CA VAL A 39 3.05 -6.32 10.01
C VAL A 39 2.45 -5.81 8.69
N ALA A 40 3.31 -5.31 7.80
CA ALA A 40 2.93 -4.94 6.43
C ALA A 40 4.16 -5.07 5.53
N HIS A 41 3.99 -5.51 4.29
CA HIS A 41 5.07 -5.43 3.31
C HIS A 41 5.04 -4.09 2.60
N VAL A 42 6.18 -3.40 2.62
CA VAL A 42 6.32 -2.04 2.08
C VAL A 42 7.10 -2.09 0.77
N TYR A 43 6.55 -1.47 -0.26
CA TYR A 43 7.17 -1.34 -1.57
C TYR A 43 7.36 0.14 -1.89
N VAL A 44 8.46 0.44 -2.57
CA VAL A 44 8.83 1.81 -2.93
C VAL A 44 9.14 1.89 -4.42
N TRP A 45 8.91 3.06 -4.97
CA TRP A 45 9.37 3.43 -6.31
C TRP A 45 10.59 4.34 -6.22
N THR A 46 11.63 4.00 -6.97
CA THR A 46 12.80 4.85 -7.18
C THR A 46 13.03 5.10 -8.67
N PRO A 47 13.53 6.28 -9.07
CA PRO A 47 14.03 6.45 -10.43
C PRO A 47 15.12 5.42 -10.73
N LEU A 48 15.19 4.91 -11.96
CA LEU A 48 16.21 3.94 -12.34
C LEU A 48 17.63 4.43 -12.04
N GLY A 49 18.39 3.64 -11.27
CA GLY A 49 19.76 3.96 -10.86
C GLY A 49 19.86 4.90 -9.66
N GLU A 50 18.74 5.28 -9.06
CA GLU A 50 18.68 6.09 -7.85
C GLU A 50 18.11 5.29 -6.67
N GLN A 51 18.38 5.76 -5.45
CA GLN A 51 17.85 5.18 -4.22
C GLN A 51 16.81 6.07 -3.54
N LYS A 52 16.58 7.28 -4.08
CA LYS A 52 15.62 8.22 -3.51
C LYS A 52 14.20 7.77 -3.81
N VAL A 53 13.43 7.54 -2.76
CA VAL A 53 12.02 7.14 -2.88
C VAL A 53 11.20 8.29 -3.43
N SER A 54 10.39 8.01 -4.45
CA SER A 54 9.45 8.96 -5.05
C SER A 54 7.98 8.53 -4.91
N ALA A 55 7.73 7.28 -4.52
CA ALA A 55 6.40 6.80 -4.15
C ALA A 55 6.52 5.56 -3.25
N TYR A 56 5.50 5.25 -2.48
CA TYR A 56 5.44 4.00 -1.73
C TYR A 56 4.01 3.51 -1.51
N PHE A 57 3.90 2.22 -1.22
CA PHE A 57 2.68 1.63 -0.67
C PHE A 57 3.01 0.53 0.33
N ALA A 58 2.04 0.21 1.18
CA ALA A 58 2.14 -0.88 2.14
C ALA A 58 0.90 -1.77 2.03
N ILE A 59 1.12 -3.08 1.97
CA ILE A 59 0.05 -4.08 1.98
C ILE A 59 0.13 -4.97 3.22
N CYS A 60 -1.01 -5.35 3.77
CA CYS A 60 -1.10 -6.33 4.85
C CYS A 60 -2.37 -7.18 4.77
N PRO A 61 -2.39 -8.39 5.34
CA PRO A 61 -3.62 -9.15 5.52
C PRO A 61 -4.62 -8.37 6.38
N THR A 62 -5.91 -8.50 6.08
CA THR A 62 -7.00 -7.91 6.87
C THR A 62 -8.24 -8.80 6.85
N GLU A 63 -9.22 -8.46 7.68
CA GLU A 63 -10.57 -8.98 7.61
C GLU A 63 -11.60 -7.86 7.63
N VAL A 64 -12.72 -8.08 6.95
CA VAL A 64 -13.88 -7.20 6.92
C VAL A 64 -15.05 -7.91 7.59
N VAL A 65 -15.76 -7.24 8.49
CA VAL A 65 -16.91 -7.79 9.21
C VAL A 65 -18.17 -7.41 8.46
N ARG A 66 -18.86 -8.42 7.91
CA ARG A 66 -19.97 -8.22 6.96
C ARG A 66 -21.01 -7.21 7.43
N ASN A 67 -21.43 -7.29 8.69
CA ASN A 67 -22.51 -6.47 9.23
C ASN A 67 -22.03 -5.06 9.61
N ASP A 68 -20.80 -4.94 10.08
CA ASP A 68 -20.25 -3.66 10.54
C ASP A 68 -19.84 -2.80 9.34
N ASP A 69 -19.35 -3.44 8.28
CA ASP A 69 -18.83 -2.80 7.06
C ASP A 69 -19.84 -2.79 5.89
N GLY A 70 -21.10 -3.19 6.14
CA GLY A 70 -22.18 -3.12 5.13
C GLY A 70 -21.99 -4.00 3.90
N ILE A 71 -21.23 -5.09 4.00
CA ILE A 71 -20.91 -5.97 2.87
C ILE A 71 -22.11 -6.83 2.46
N SER A 72 -22.43 -6.83 1.17
CA SER A 72 -23.51 -7.64 0.62
C SER A 72 -23.24 -9.14 0.75
N GLY A 73 -24.30 -9.95 0.77
CA GLY A 73 -24.16 -11.41 0.86
C GLY A 73 -23.37 -12.03 -0.29
N SER A 74 -23.47 -11.46 -1.50
CA SER A 74 -22.74 -11.94 -2.68
C SER A 74 -21.24 -11.62 -2.60
N MET A 75 -20.86 -10.46 -2.08
CA MET A 75 -19.45 -10.12 -1.84
C MET A 75 -18.85 -10.97 -0.72
N ALA A 76 -19.64 -11.26 0.30
CA ALA A 76 -19.19 -12.01 1.47
C ALA A 76 -18.94 -13.50 1.20
N GLY A 77 -19.52 -14.07 0.14
CA GLY A 77 -19.32 -15.48 -0.22
C GLY A 77 -19.78 -16.47 0.87
N GLY A 78 -20.74 -16.07 1.70
CA GLY A 78 -21.25 -16.90 2.80
C GLY A 78 -20.51 -16.76 4.14
N TYR A 79 -19.48 -15.91 4.23
CA TYR A 79 -18.74 -15.68 5.47
C TYR A 79 -19.21 -14.44 6.23
N SER A 80 -19.16 -14.47 7.57
CA SER A 80 -19.42 -13.31 8.42
C SER A 80 -18.19 -12.40 8.60
N ARG A 81 -16.98 -12.99 8.51
CA ARG A 81 -15.69 -12.31 8.46
C ARG A 81 -15.00 -12.68 7.16
N ILE A 82 -14.65 -11.70 6.36
CA ILE A 82 -14.20 -11.91 4.98
C ILE A 82 -12.72 -11.57 4.91
N PRO A 83 -11.84 -12.53 4.56
CA PRO A 83 -10.42 -12.27 4.46
C PRO A 83 -10.11 -11.39 3.24
N GLY A 84 -9.13 -10.52 3.38
CA GLY A 84 -8.68 -9.64 2.30
C GLY A 84 -7.27 -9.13 2.52
N TYR A 85 -6.87 -8.23 1.63
CA TYR A 85 -5.61 -7.49 1.74
C TYR A 85 -5.90 -6.01 1.78
N LEU A 86 -5.37 -5.34 2.79
CA LEU A 86 -5.45 -3.91 2.98
C LEU A 86 -4.27 -3.24 2.28
N ILE A 87 -4.54 -2.28 1.40
CA ILE A 87 -3.57 -1.26 1.01
C ILE A 87 -3.58 -0.21 2.12
N ALA A 88 -2.74 -0.42 3.13
CA ALA A 88 -2.79 0.36 4.37
C ALA A 88 -2.28 1.79 4.16
N ARG A 89 -1.39 1.97 3.18
CA ARG A 89 -0.80 3.26 2.80
C ARG A 89 -0.50 3.26 1.32
N LEU A 90 -0.73 4.41 0.69
CA LEU A 90 -0.43 4.69 -0.71
C LEU A 90 -0.05 6.17 -0.81
N ALA A 91 1.14 6.47 -1.27
CA ALA A 91 1.62 7.85 -1.32
C ALA A 91 2.57 8.07 -2.49
N ILE A 92 2.43 9.23 -3.12
CA ILE A 92 3.35 9.70 -4.16
C ILE A 92 3.93 11.05 -3.77
N ASP A 93 5.23 11.21 -3.99
CA ASP A 93 5.91 12.47 -3.75
C ASP A 93 5.27 13.60 -4.58
N THR A 94 5.21 14.79 -4.00
CA THR A 94 4.59 15.97 -4.61
C THR A 94 5.20 16.33 -5.96
N SER A 95 6.47 16.02 -6.19
CA SER A 95 7.15 16.20 -7.48
C SER A 95 6.56 15.40 -8.64
N LEU A 96 5.79 14.34 -8.36
CA LEU A 96 5.18 13.45 -9.35
C LEU A 96 3.65 13.61 -9.47
N ARG A 97 3.04 14.50 -8.70
CA ARG A 97 1.59 14.75 -8.75
C ARG A 97 1.13 15.29 -10.10
N GLY A 98 -0.10 14.95 -10.48
CA GLY A 98 -0.72 15.42 -11.73
C GLY A 98 -0.20 14.77 -13.02
N GLN A 99 0.65 13.74 -12.91
CA GLN A 99 1.28 13.07 -14.05
C GLN A 99 0.76 11.64 -14.30
N GLY A 100 -0.33 11.24 -13.63
CA GLY A 100 -0.94 9.91 -13.76
C GLY A 100 -0.22 8.78 -13.00
N TYR A 101 0.86 9.07 -12.28
CA TYR A 101 1.61 8.06 -11.53
C TYR A 101 0.85 7.48 -10.32
N GLY A 102 -0.14 8.19 -9.78
CA GLY A 102 -0.97 7.67 -8.68
C GLY A 102 -1.76 6.41 -9.08
N GLU A 103 -2.35 6.42 -10.28
CA GLU A 103 -3.06 5.26 -10.82
C GLU A 103 -2.10 4.09 -11.08
N GLN A 104 -0.91 4.37 -11.61
CA GLN A 104 0.09 3.34 -11.85
C GLN A 104 0.61 2.72 -10.53
N LEU A 105 0.77 3.54 -9.49
CA LEU A 105 1.16 3.07 -8.16
C LEU A 105 0.06 2.19 -7.55
N LEU A 106 -1.22 2.57 -7.71
CA LEU A 106 -2.34 1.75 -7.29
C LEU A 106 -2.36 0.40 -8.02
N LEU A 107 -2.15 0.38 -9.34
CA LEU A 107 -2.07 -0.86 -10.12
C LEU A 107 -0.94 -1.78 -9.65
N ASP A 108 0.21 -1.22 -9.29
CA ASP A 108 1.32 -2.00 -8.71
C ASP A 108 0.93 -2.59 -7.35
N ALA A 109 0.35 -1.78 -6.45
CA ALA A 109 -0.13 -2.23 -5.16
C ALA A 109 -1.18 -3.35 -5.27
N LEU A 110 -2.14 -3.21 -6.19
CA LEU A 110 -3.13 -4.23 -6.53
C LEU A 110 -2.44 -5.50 -7.04
N GLY A 111 -1.45 -5.37 -7.92
CA GLY A 111 -0.66 -6.50 -8.43
C GLY A 111 0.02 -7.29 -7.31
N LYS A 112 0.63 -6.61 -6.33
CA LYS A 112 1.25 -7.28 -5.16
C LYS A 112 0.21 -7.96 -4.28
N ALA A 113 -0.93 -7.30 -4.02
CA ALA A 113 -2.01 -7.86 -3.23
C ALA A 113 -2.63 -9.12 -3.89
N VAL A 114 -2.88 -9.07 -5.20
CA VAL A 114 -3.35 -10.22 -5.98
C VAL A 114 -2.34 -11.35 -5.93
N ALA A 115 -1.05 -11.07 -6.16
CA ALA A 115 -0.01 -12.09 -6.08
C ALA A 115 0.07 -12.77 -4.70
N ALA A 116 -0.13 -12.02 -3.62
CA ALA A 116 -0.24 -12.60 -2.27
C ALA A 116 -1.49 -13.48 -2.13
N SER A 117 -2.63 -13.04 -2.68
CA SER A 117 -3.90 -13.77 -2.61
C SER A 117 -3.90 -15.09 -3.38
N GLU A 118 -3.09 -15.23 -4.44
CA GLU A 118 -2.96 -16.48 -5.19
C GLU A 118 -2.41 -17.63 -4.34
N ILE A 119 -1.62 -17.31 -3.30
CA ILE A 119 -1.05 -18.31 -2.38
C ILE A 119 -1.86 -18.36 -1.08
N GLY A 120 -2.13 -17.21 -0.46
CA GLY A 120 -2.73 -17.12 0.87
C GLY A 120 -4.25 -17.10 0.90
N GLY A 121 -4.91 -16.99 -0.26
CA GLY A 121 -6.32 -16.63 -0.35
C GLY A 121 -6.57 -15.18 0.06
N GLY A 122 -7.73 -14.66 -0.31
CA GLY A 122 -8.17 -13.29 -0.02
C GLY A 122 -9.28 -12.91 -0.98
N ARG A 123 -10.43 -12.48 -0.45
CA ARG A 123 -11.64 -12.22 -1.24
C ARG A 123 -11.77 -10.77 -1.64
N LEU A 124 -11.27 -9.87 -0.80
CA LEU A 124 -11.41 -8.43 -0.92
C LEU A 124 -10.05 -7.76 -0.95
N ILE A 125 -9.99 -6.64 -1.67
CA ILE A 125 -8.96 -5.63 -1.48
C ILE A 125 -9.63 -4.49 -0.72
N VAL A 126 -9.02 -4.09 0.39
CA VAL A 126 -9.51 -3.03 1.26
C VAL A 126 -8.56 -1.85 1.12
N VAL A 127 -9.12 -0.65 1.10
CA VAL A 127 -8.35 0.59 1.13
C VAL A 127 -8.99 1.46 2.19
N ASP A 128 -8.17 1.93 3.13
CA ASP A 128 -8.57 3.00 4.02
C ASP A 128 -8.07 4.31 3.42
N ALA A 129 -8.96 5.01 2.72
CA ALA A 129 -8.64 6.30 2.15
C ALA A 129 -8.30 7.30 3.26
N ILE A 130 -7.19 8.03 3.09
CA ILE A 130 -6.75 9.02 4.09
C ILE A 130 -7.53 10.33 3.99
N ASP A 131 -8.21 10.53 2.86
CA ASP A 131 -9.11 11.61 2.55
C ASP A 131 -10.31 11.09 1.76
N ASP A 132 -11.41 11.83 1.84
CA ASP A 132 -12.66 11.55 1.12
C ASP A 132 -12.75 12.31 -0.23
N GLU A 133 -11.68 13.01 -0.62
CA GLU A 133 -11.60 13.80 -1.87
C GLU A 133 -11.12 12.95 -3.07
#